data_AF-A0A2A7VWJ0-F1
#
_entry.id   AF-A0A2A7VWJ0-F1
#
_cell.length_a   1.000
_cell.length_b   1.000
_cell.length_c   1.000
_cell.angle_alpha   90.00
_cell.angle_beta   90.00
_cell.angle_gamma   90.00
#
_symmetry.space_group_name_H-M   'P 1'
#
loop_
_entity.id
_entity.type
_entity.pdbx_description
1 polymer ?
#
loop_
_entity_poly.entity_id
_entity_poly.type
_entity_poly.pdbx_seq_one_letter_code
_entity_poly.pdbx_strand_id
1 'polypeptide(L)' 'MQAFKVGKLVTFVAIIILLVVAILSPYNLFKKIYFIIGVLIIGAISLVQINSLN' A
#
# COMPACT_ATOMS: atom_id res chain seq x y z
N MET A 1 -2.96 -1.57 23.49
CA MET A 1 -2.19 -0.67 22.59
C MET A 1 -1.08 -1.39 21.82
N GLN A 2 -1.33 -2.54 21.17
CA GLN A 2 -0.29 -3.24 20.38
C GLN A 2 -0.77 -3.66 18.97
N ALA A 3 -2.05 -4.03 18.81
CA ALA A 3 -2.61 -4.42 17.51
C ALA A 3 -2.50 -3.31 16.44
N PHE A 4 -2.66 -2.04 16.82
CA PHE A 4 -2.48 -0.88 15.93
C PHE A 4 -1.10 -0.80 15.29
N LYS A 5 -0.08 -1.16 16.05
CA LYS A 5 1.32 -1.00 15.63
C LYS A 5 1.72 -2.08 14.63
N VAL A 6 1.19 -3.30 14.81
CA VAL A 6 1.42 -4.42 13.91
C VAL A 6 0.69 -4.25 12.58
N GLY A 7 -0.58 -3.85 12.59
CA GLY A 7 -1.34 -3.61 11.35
C GLY A 7 -0.72 -2.50 10.48
N LYS A 8 -0.21 -1.44 11.11
CA LYS A 8 0.48 -0.34 10.44
C LYS A 8 1.81 -0.79 9.80
N LEU A 9 2.56 -1.64 10.49
CA LEU A 9 3.84 -2.18 10.01
C LEU A 9 3.64 -3.15 8.83
N VAL A 10 2.67 -4.06 8.93
CA VAL A 10 2.33 -5.00 7.84
C VAL A 10 1.89 -4.25 6.58
N THR A 11 1.05 -3.21 6.73
CA THR A 11 0.65 -2.39 5.56
C THR A 11 1.85 -1.68 4.94
N PHE A 12 2.75 -1.14 5.77
CA PHE A 12 3.94 -0.44 5.28
C PHE A 12 4.86 -1.37 4.48
N VAL A 13 5.08 -2.59 4.98
CA VAL A 13 5.86 -3.62 4.28
C VAL A 13 5.20 -4.00 2.95
N ALA A 14 3.88 -4.18 2.91
CA ALA A 14 3.15 -4.50 1.69
C ALA A 14 3.27 -3.39 0.62
N ILE A 15 3.17 -2.11 1.03
CA ILE A 15 3.34 -0.96 0.13
C ILE A 15 4.74 -0.92 -0.46
N ILE A 16 5.78 -1.16 0.35
CA ILE A 16 7.18 -1.19 -0.12
C ILE A 16 7.40 -2.30 -1.15
N ILE A 17 6.91 -3.51 -0.88
CA ILE A 17 7.04 -4.65 -1.81
C ILE A 17 6.34 -4.34 -3.13
N LEU A 18 5.13 -3.78 -3.09
CA LEU A 18 4.41 -3.38 -4.29
C LEU A 18 5.20 -2.32 -5.08
N LEU A 19 5.72 -1.29 -4.42
CA LEU A 19 6.55 -0.26 -5.06
C LEU A 19 7.79 -0.84 -5.75
N VAL A 20 8.48 -1.77 -5.10
CA VAL A 20 9.65 -2.46 -5.68
C VAL A 20 9.26 -3.26 -6.92
N VAL A 21 8.14 -3.99 -6.87
CA VAL A 21 7.60 -4.74 -8.02
C VAL A 21 7.21 -3.79 -9.16
N ALA A 22 6.69 -2.60 -8.86
CA ALA A 22 6.33 -1.58 -9.85
C ALA A 22 7.53 -1.02 -10.62
N ILE A 23 8.67 -0.88 -9.94
CA ILE A 23 9.91 -0.33 -10.51
C ILE A 23 10.64 -1.40 -11.31
N LEU A 24 10.74 -2.62 -10.78
CA LEU A 24 11.44 -3.74 -11.43
C LEU A 24 10.68 -4.29 -12.64
N SER A 25 9.36 -4.19 -12.66
CA SER A 25 8.60 -4.71 -13.79
C SER A 25 8.65 -3.77 -14.99
N PRO A 26 8.92 -4.30 -16.20
CA PRO A 26 8.89 -3.54 -17.45
C PRO A 26 7.43 -3.35 -17.91
N TYR A 27 6.59 -2.83 -17.02
CA TYR A 27 5.17 -2.63 -17.31
C TYR A 27 4.99 -1.44 -18.25
N ASN A 28 4.20 -1.65 -19.31
CA ASN A 28 3.69 -0.57 -20.16
C ASN A 28 3.02 0.51 -19.31
N LEU A 29 3.05 1.76 -19.79
CA LEU A 29 2.51 2.95 -19.10
C LEU A 29 1.14 2.71 -18.47
N PHE A 30 0.21 2.07 -19.18
CA PHE A 30 -1.12 1.72 -18.65
C PHE A 30 -1.08 0.80 -17.44
N LYS A 31 -0.28 -0.28 -17.48
CA LYS A 31 -0.15 -1.21 -16.35
C LYS A 31 0.51 -0.54 -15.14
N LYS A 32 1.45 0.38 -15.38
CA LYS A 32 2.09 1.17 -14.32
C LYS A 32 1.08 2.07 -13.61
N ILE A 33 0.19 2.73 -14.38
CA ILE A 33 -0.88 3.57 -13.84
C ILE A 33 -1.86 2.73 -13.00
N TYR A 34 -2.33 1.60 -13.53
CA TYR A 34 -3.22 0.69 -12.77
C TYR A 34 -2.57 0.20 -11.47
N PHE A 35 -1.28 -0.10 -11.51
CA PHE A 35 -0.53 -0.54 -10.34
C PHE A 35 -0.44 0.56 -9.27
N ILE A 36 -0.12 1.79 -9.67
CA ILE A 36 -0.07 2.94 -8.75
C ILE A 36 -1.44 3.22 -8.14
N ILE A 37 -2.52 3.16 -8.94
CA ILE A 37 -3.90 3.33 -8.46
C ILE A 37 -4.24 2.26 -7.42
N GLY A 38 -3.88 0.99 -7.68
CA GLY A 38 -4.08 -0.10 -6.72
C GLY A 38 -3.36 0.13 -5.39
N VAL A 39 -2.09 0.57 -5.44
CA VAL A 39 -1.31 0.91 -4.24
C VAL A 39 -1.93 2.07 -3.47
N LEU A 40 -2.42 3.10 -4.18
CA LEU A 40 -3.08 4.26 -3.57
C LEU A 40 -4.38 3.89 -2.86
N ILE A 41 -5.21 3.02 -3.46
CA ILE A 41 -6.46 2.53 -2.86
C ILE A 41 -6.16 1.74 -1.58
N ILE A 42 -5.18 0.82 -1.62
CA ILE A 42 -4.78 0.04 -0.45
C ILE A 42 -4.22 0.96 0.65
N GLY A 43 -3.41 1.96 0.27
CA GLY A 43 -2.91 2.98 1.19
C GLY A 43 -4.02 3.78 1.86
N ALA A 44 -5.02 4.22 1.09
CA ALA A 44 -6.16 4.98 1.60
C ALA A 44 -7.04 4.14 2.54
N ILE A 45 -7.35 2.89 2.19
CA ILE A 45 -8.12 1.97 3.05
C ILE A 45 -7.39 1.73 4.37
N SER A 46 -6.07 1.51 4.33
CA SER A 46 -5.26 1.33 5.55
C SER A 46 -5.23 2.60 6.40
N LEU A 47 -5.06 3.78 5.79
CA LEU A 47 -5.05 5.06 6.50
C LEU A 47 -6.40 5.34 7.19
N VAL A 48 -7.51 5.07 6.50
CA VAL A 48 -8.87 5.22 7.03
C VAL A 48 -9.11 4.26 8.20
N GLN A 49 -8.72 2.99 8.06
CA GLN A 49 -8.82 2.01 9.14
C GLN A 49 -8.05 2.45 10.39
N ILE A 50 -6.88 3.07 10.23
CA ILE A 50 -6.06 3.55 11.34
C ILE A 50 -6.70 4.75 12.06
N ASN A 51 -7.33 5.67 11.31
CA ASN A 51 -7.96 6.86 11.89
C ASN A 51 -9.33 6.56 12.54
N SER A 52 -10.03 5.51 12.12
CA SER A 52 -11.35 5.17 12.66
C SER A 52 -11.32 4.54 14.06
N LEU A 53 -10.15 4.23 14.60
CA LEU A 53 -9.98 3.51 15.86
C LEU A 53 -9.21 4.30 16.93
N ASN A 54 -9.00 5.59 16.69
CA ASN A 54 -8.32 6.54 17.59
C ASN A 54 -9.28 7.67 17.95
#